data_AF-A0A1R0KZB4-F1
#
_entry.id   AF-A0A1R0KZB4-F1
#
_cell.length_a   1.000
_cell.length_b   1.000
_cell.length_c   1.000
_cell.angle_alpha   90.00
_cell.angle_beta   90.00
_cell.angle_gamma   90.00
#
_symmetry.space_group_name_H-M   'P 1'
#
loop_
_entity.id
_entity.type
_entity.pdbx_description
1 polymer ?
#
loop_
_entity_poly.entity_id
_entity_poly.type
_entity_poly.pdbx_seq_one_letter_code
_entity_poly.pdbx_strand_id
1 'polypeptide(L)'
;MKMTSARQGTEQQSRHQSEVDAAANRLRELLGADLSAEEIVQAVLDVPRIEENKKVLLRFQKEVFNGHDWSTETLARNLTEDFVDHAAMPGDPPGFEGVQMRFSAWASAFEDPMEDNIAIIGEGDLLGVMYNLHAHHNGEFMGVPPTNREVVIPGMEIVRIRDGKIAEHWGIYDFLRTAEEIGTNLTFVQRDVPDAVKRPEVPWAVKMTEADAENVSTAAEDYLRPERGWSSS
;
A
#
# COMPACT_ATOMS: atom_id res chain seq x y z
N MET A 1 42.88 1.66 38.07
CA MET A 1 41.64 2.41 37.77
C MET A 1 40.86 1.90 36.55
N LYS A 2 41.40 1.03 35.67
CA LYS A 2 40.66 0.51 34.49
C LYS A 2 39.68 -0.65 34.77
N MET A 3 39.84 -1.42 35.84
CA MET A 3 38.99 -2.60 36.11
C MET A 3 37.59 -2.26 36.66
N THR A 4 37.40 -1.08 37.26
CA THR A 4 36.12 -0.67 37.86
C THR A 4 35.08 -0.25 36.81
N SER A 5 35.53 0.31 35.69
CA SER A 5 34.67 0.76 34.58
C SER A 5 34.08 -0.40 33.77
N ALA A 6 34.83 -1.50 33.59
CA ALA A 6 34.32 -2.68 32.88
C ALA A 6 33.24 -3.44 33.67
N ARG A 7 33.39 -3.55 34.99
CA ARG A 7 32.39 -4.18 35.88
C ARG A 7 31.09 -3.36 35.96
N GLN A 8 31.19 -2.04 36.01
CA GLN A 8 30.02 -1.16 35.98
C GLN A 8 29.24 -1.28 34.66
N GLY A 9 29.94 -1.41 33.52
CA GLY A 9 29.29 -1.66 32.22
C GLY A 9 28.50 -2.97 32.17
N THR A 10 29.07 -4.07 32.69
CA THR A 10 28.39 -5.38 32.72
C THR A 10 27.20 -5.44 33.67
N GLU A 11 27.28 -4.78 34.83
CA GLU A 11 26.17 -4.74 35.80
C GLU A 11 25.01 -3.87 35.30
N GLN A 12 25.33 -2.76 34.62
CA GLN A 12 24.32 -1.87 34.04
C GLN A 12 23.61 -2.54 32.85
N GLN A 13 24.35 -3.29 32.04
CA GLN A 13 23.78 -4.08 30.94
C GLN A 13 22.92 -5.24 31.44
N SER A 14 23.32 -5.92 32.52
CA SER A 14 22.52 -6.98 33.16
C SER A 14 21.22 -6.47 33.79
N ARG A 15 21.24 -5.28 34.40
CA ARG A 15 20.01 -4.63 34.92
C ARG A 15 19.05 -4.21 33.82
N HIS A 16 19.59 -3.62 32.76
CA HIS A 16 18.78 -3.21 31.62
C HIS A 16 18.09 -4.43 30.98
N GLN A 17 18.80 -5.54 30.84
CA GLN A 17 18.21 -6.79 30.34
C GLN A 17 17.08 -7.30 31.25
N SER A 18 17.25 -7.28 32.58
CA SER A 18 16.20 -7.77 33.49
C SER A 18 14.94 -6.91 33.48
N GLU A 19 15.08 -5.60 33.27
CA GLU A 19 13.94 -4.68 33.13
C GLU A 19 13.17 -4.93 31.82
N VAL A 20 13.89 -5.17 30.72
CA VAL A 20 13.30 -5.55 29.42
C VAL A 20 12.54 -6.87 29.54
N ASP A 21 13.14 -7.89 30.17
CA ASP A 21 12.50 -9.20 30.35
C ASP A 21 11.24 -9.11 31.22
N ALA A 22 11.27 -8.28 32.28
CA ALA A 22 10.11 -8.04 33.14
C ALA A 22 8.98 -7.30 32.41
N ALA A 23 9.31 -6.32 31.56
CA ALA A 23 8.33 -5.62 30.74
C ALA A 23 7.70 -6.55 29.70
N ALA A 24 8.51 -7.38 29.03
CA ALA A 24 8.03 -8.38 28.07
C ALA A 24 7.08 -9.38 28.73
N ASN A 25 7.41 -9.90 29.93
CA ASN A 25 6.54 -10.81 30.67
C ASN A 25 5.18 -10.19 31.03
N ARG A 26 5.16 -8.92 31.46
CA ARG A 26 3.89 -8.21 31.74
C ARG A 26 3.04 -8.03 30.48
N LEU A 27 3.68 -7.75 29.35
CA LEU A 27 2.99 -7.64 28.07
C LEU A 27 2.41 -8.98 27.62
N ARG A 28 3.13 -10.10 27.79
CA ARG A 28 2.57 -11.45 27.55
C ARG A 28 1.32 -11.71 28.38
N GLU A 29 1.37 -11.41 29.67
CA GLU A 29 0.23 -11.58 30.58
C GLU A 29 -0.97 -10.70 30.17
N LEU A 30 -0.72 -9.44 29.80
CA LEU A 30 -1.77 -8.51 29.37
C LEU A 30 -2.39 -8.90 28.03
N LEU A 31 -1.57 -9.33 27.08
CA LEU A 31 -2.01 -9.72 25.74
C LEU A 31 -2.61 -11.14 25.70
N GLY A 32 -2.35 -11.96 26.72
CA GLY A 32 -2.75 -13.37 26.75
C GLY A 32 -2.12 -14.19 25.62
N ALA A 33 -0.96 -13.76 25.11
CA ALA A 33 -0.29 -14.34 23.96
C ALA A 33 1.14 -14.76 24.31
N ASP A 34 1.53 -15.95 23.85
CA ASP A 34 2.89 -16.48 24.02
C ASP A 34 3.80 -15.94 22.91
N LEU A 35 4.13 -14.65 23.03
CA LEU A 35 5.02 -13.94 22.09
C LEU A 35 6.46 -13.94 22.60
N SER A 36 7.42 -14.09 21.71
CA SER A 36 8.83 -13.83 22.00
C SER A 36 9.05 -12.35 22.38
N ALA A 37 10.17 -12.06 23.06
CA ALA A 37 10.47 -10.67 23.44
C ALA A 37 10.67 -9.78 22.19
N GLU A 38 11.18 -10.35 21.11
CA GLU A 38 11.38 -9.67 19.83
C GLU A 38 10.03 -9.31 19.18
N GLU A 39 9.06 -10.23 19.14
CA GLU A 39 7.72 -9.96 18.60
C GLU A 39 6.99 -8.88 19.40
N ILE A 40 7.13 -8.88 20.73
CA ILE A 40 6.56 -7.83 21.59
C ILE A 40 7.19 -6.48 21.29
N VAL A 41 8.52 -6.41 21.20
CA VAL A 41 9.23 -5.18 20.88
C VAL A 41 8.82 -4.69 19.50
N GLN A 42 8.74 -5.58 18.50
CA GLN A 42 8.34 -5.22 17.15
C GLN A 42 6.91 -4.66 17.12
N ALA A 43 5.95 -5.35 17.73
CA ALA A 43 4.56 -4.88 17.82
C ALA A 43 4.44 -3.51 18.50
N VAL A 44 5.22 -3.27 19.57
CA VAL A 44 5.26 -1.98 20.26
C VAL A 44 5.87 -0.87 19.40
N LEU A 45 6.90 -1.18 18.62
CA LEU A 45 7.55 -0.21 17.72
C LEU A 45 6.71 0.08 16.47
N ASP A 46 5.90 -0.88 16.02
CA ASP A 46 5.11 -0.77 14.80
C ASP A 46 3.96 0.23 14.94
N VAL A 47 3.26 0.25 16.07
CA VAL A 47 2.13 1.17 16.28
C VAL A 47 2.49 2.64 16.04
N PRO A 48 3.49 3.24 16.73
CA PRO A 48 3.86 4.63 16.47
C PRO A 48 4.43 4.82 15.05
N ARG A 49 5.13 3.83 14.48
CA ARG A 49 5.64 3.91 13.10
C ARG A 49 4.51 3.98 12.08
N ILE A 50 3.49 3.14 12.22
CA ILE A 50 2.31 3.13 11.36
C ILE A 50 1.58 4.48 11.45
N GLU A 51 1.45 5.06 12.64
CA GLU A 51 0.83 6.38 12.81
C GLU A 51 1.65 7.51 12.15
N GLU A 52 2.99 7.46 12.18
CA GLU A 52 3.80 8.41 11.40
C GLU A 52 3.69 8.18 9.89
N ASN A 53 3.65 6.93 9.45
CA ASN A 53 3.45 6.59 8.03
C ASN A 53 2.09 7.10 7.52
N LYS A 54 1.03 7.00 8.33
CA LYS A 54 -0.29 7.55 7.97
C LYS A 54 -0.23 9.06 7.73
N LYS A 55 0.57 9.81 8.50
CA LYS A 55 0.76 11.25 8.26
C LYS A 55 1.45 11.53 6.92
N VAL A 56 2.35 10.66 6.48
CA VAL A 56 3.00 10.76 5.15
C VAL A 56 1.97 10.59 4.04
N LEU A 57 1.15 9.54 4.13
CA LEU A 57 0.06 9.29 3.18
C LEU A 57 -0.94 10.45 3.15
N LEU A 58 -1.45 10.88 4.31
CA LEU A 58 -2.42 11.96 4.41
C LEU A 58 -1.87 13.30 3.89
N ARG A 59 -0.56 13.54 4.04
CA ARG A 59 0.10 14.71 3.44
C ARG A 59 0.09 14.61 1.92
N PHE A 60 0.46 13.46 1.36
CA PHE A 60 0.42 13.25 -0.09
C PHE A 60 -1.00 13.40 -0.65
N GLN A 61 -2.00 12.78 -0.02
CA GLN A 61 -3.40 12.92 -0.42
C GLN A 61 -3.86 14.37 -0.39
N LYS A 62 -3.49 15.12 0.66
CA LYS A 62 -3.85 16.53 0.81
C LYS A 62 -3.15 17.44 -0.20
N GLU A 63 -1.85 17.29 -0.39
CA GLU A 63 -1.04 18.20 -1.21
C GLU A 63 -1.15 17.85 -2.70
N VAL A 64 -1.02 16.57 -3.06
CA VAL A 64 -0.91 16.11 -4.44
C VAL A 64 -2.28 15.78 -5.03
N PHE A 65 -3.02 14.85 -4.41
CA PHE A 65 -4.32 14.40 -4.94
C PHE A 65 -5.38 15.50 -4.82
N ASN A 66 -5.84 15.78 -3.60
CA ASN A 66 -6.93 16.71 -3.33
C ASN A 66 -6.50 18.19 -3.50
N GLY A 67 -5.19 18.45 -3.38
CA GLY A 67 -4.60 19.77 -3.59
C GLY A 67 -4.28 20.08 -5.05
N HIS A 68 -4.31 19.06 -5.92
CA HIS A 68 -3.96 19.16 -7.34
C HIS A 68 -2.57 19.76 -7.62
N ASP A 69 -1.62 19.60 -6.70
CA ASP A 69 -0.24 20.06 -6.87
C ASP A 69 0.70 18.90 -7.18
N TRP A 70 0.84 18.61 -8.46
CA TRP A 70 1.81 17.66 -9.01
C TRP A 70 3.08 18.35 -9.51
N SER A 71 3.45 19.51 -8.97
CA SER A 71 4.75 20.12 -9.29
C SER A 71 5.90 19.20 -8.86
N THR A 72 7.03 19.30 -9.56
CA THR A 72 8.23 18.50 -9.22
C THR A 72 8.66 18.72 -7.77
N GLU A 73 8.48 19.93 -7.22
CA GLU A 73 8.80 20.22 -5.81
C GLU A 73 7.89 19.45 -4.85
N THR A 74 6.57 19.49 -5.07
CA THR A 74 5.60 18.81 -4.21
C THR A 74 5.72 17.29 -4.33
N LEU A 75 5.97 16.77 -5.54
CA LEU A 75 6.28 15.36 -5.73
C LEU A 75 7.59 14.97 -5.04
N ALA A 76 8.67 15.74 -5.19
CA ALA A 76 9.95 15.43 -4.54
C ALA A 76 9.89 15.47 -3.01
N ARG A 77 8.95 16.23 -2.42
CA ARG A 77 8.73 16.25 -0.98
C ARG A 77 7.96 15.03 -0.49
N ASN A 78 7.08 14.47 -1.31
CA ASN A 78 6.18 13.39 -0.91
C ASN A 78 6.60 12.00 -1.38
N LEU A 79 7.34 11.91 -2.48
CA LEU A 79 7.80 10.67 -3.11
C LEU A 79 9.33 10.55 -3.02
N THR A 80 9.84 9.33 -2.90
CA THR A 80 11.29 9.10 -2.99
C THR A 80 11.80 9.32 -4.42
N GLU A 81 13.10 9.60 -4.57
CA GLU A 81 13.70 9.86 -5.90
C GLU A 81 13.64 8.61 -6.81
N ASP A 82 13.74 7.43 -6.21
CA ASP A 82 13.60 6.11 -6.83
C ASP A 82 12.17 5.56 -6.75
N PHE A 83 11.15 6.43 -6.64
CA PHE A 83 9.76 6.02 -6.51
C PHE A 83 9.32 5.10 -7.67
N VAL A 84 8.63 4.00 -7.31
CA VAL A 84 8.09 3.01 -8.26
C VAL A 84 6.57 2.98 -8.19
N ASP A 85 5.93 3.29 -9.31
CA ASP A 85 4.49 3.05 -9.47
C ASP A 85 4.24 1.70 -10.16
N HIS A 86 3.74 0.73 -9.41
CA HIS A 86 3.40 -0.60 -9.91
C HIS A 86 2.04 -0.65 -10.63
N ALA A 87 1.25 0.41 -10.53
CA ALA A 87 0.02 0.61 -11.29
C ALA A 87 0.25 1.36 -12.61
N ALA A 88 1.50 1.76 -12.91
CA ALA A 88 1.84 2.43 -14.16
C ALA A 88 1.49 1.55 -15.37
N MET A 89 0.92 2.18 -16.40
CA MET A 89 0.55 1.48 -17.63
C MET A 89 1.79 1.25 -18.52
N PRO A 90 1.80 0.21 -19.37
CA PRO A 90 2.88 0.03 -20.34
C PRO A 90 3.06 1.27 -21.22
N GLY A 91 4.25 1.87 -21.17
CA GLY A 91 4.58 3.09 -21.90
C GLY A 91 4.61 4.37 -21.04
N ASP A 92 4.14 4.31 -19.80
CA ASP A 92 4.28 5.42 -18.85
C ASP A 92 5.76 5.70 -18.55
N PRO A 93 6.18 6.98 -18.49
CA PRO A 93 7.48 7.34 -17.96
C PRO A 93 7.65 6.88 -16.50
N PRO A 94 8.88 6.58 -16.06
CA PRO A 94 9.13 6.23 -14.66
C PRO A 94 9.04 7.47 -13.74
N GLY A 95 8.91 7.22 -12.43
CA GLY A 95 9.03 8.26 -11.41
C GLY A 95 8.02 9.40 -11.58
N PHE A 96 8.47 10.63 -11.29
CA PHE A 96 7.59 11.81 -11.20
C PHE A 96 6.94 12.19 -12.52
N GLU A 97 7.63 12.00 -13.65
CA GLU A 97 7.08 12.31 -14.97
C GLU A 97 5.85 11.43 -15.27
N GLY A 98 5.92 10.13 -14.95
CA GLY A 98 4.78 9.22 -15.08
C GLY A 98 3.61 9.62 -14.17
N VAL A 99 3.92 10.03 -12.95
CA VAL A 99 2.91 10.55 -12.00
C VAL A 99 2.21 11.77 -12.60
N GLN A 100 2.98 12.79 -13.03
CA GLN A 100 2.43 14.00 -13.65
C GLN A 100 1.57 13.70 -14.88
N MET A 101 2.03 12.77 -15.72
CA MET A 101 1.29 12.35 -16.90
C MET A 101 -0.06 11.72 -16.53
N ARG A 102 -0.08 10.78 -15.56
CA ARG A 102 -1.32 10.12 -15.12
C ARG A 102 -2.29 11.10 -14.46
N PHE A 103 -1.81 11.93 -13.55
CA PHE A 103 -2.63 12.95 -12.90
C PHE A 103 -3.21 13.95 -13.92
N SER A 104 -2.42 14.36 -14.90
CA SER A 104 -2.89 15.25 -15.98
C SER A 104 -3.95 14.57 -16.85
N ALA A 105 -3.76 13.30 -17.19
CA ALA A 105 -4.76 12.53 -17.93
C ALA A 105 -6.06 12.39 -17.12
N TRP A 106 -5.94 12.13 -15.82
CA TRP A 106 -7.09 12.00 -14.91
C TRP A 106 -7.87 13.32 -14.82
N ALA A 107 -7.18 14.43 -14.57
CA ALA A 107 -7.76 15.77 -14.49
C ALA A 107 -8.37 16.24 -15.82
N SER A 108 -7.96 15.66 -16.96
CA SER A 108 -8.56 15.95 -18.26
C SER A 108 -9.93 15.31 -18.45
N ALA A 109 -10.20 14.19 -17.76
CA ALA A 109 -11.45 13.43 -17.85
C ALA A 109 -12.43 13.80 -16.73
N PHE A 110 -11.89 14.12 -15.57
CA PHE A 110 -12.65 14.32 -14.35
C PHE A 110 -12.21 15.55 -13.59
N GLU A 111 -13.15 16.43 -13.30
CA GLU A 111 -12.92 17.69 -12.59
C GLU A 111 -13.19 17.54 -11.09
N ASP A 112 -12.46 18.31 -10.29
CA ASP A 112 -12.53 18.37 -8.83
C ASP A 112 -12.48 17.01 -8.12
N PRO A 113 -11.50 16.12 -8.41
CA PRO A 113 -11.35 14.89 -7.67
C PRO A 113 -11.14 15.13 -6.17
N MET A 114 -11.92 14.42 -5.35
CA MET A 114 -11.80 14.40 -3.91
C MET A 114 -11.79 12.96 -3.41
N GLU A 115 -10.70 12.58 -2.78
CA GLU A 115 -10.56 11.28 -2.14
C GLU A 115 -11.16 11.30 -0.73
N ASP A 116 -12.12 10.39 -0.48
CA ASP A 116 -12.69 10.12 0.83
C ASP A 116 -12.29 8.72 1.32
N ASN A 117 -11.41 8.69 2.32
CA ASN A 117 -10.86 7.45 2.88
C ASN A 117 -11.92 6.71 3.70
N ILE A 118 -12.22 5.47 3.30
CA ILE A 118 -13.06 4.54 4.05
C ILE A 118 -12.25 3.89 5.17
N ALA A 119 -11.03 3.44 4.85
CA ALA A 119 -10.14 2.79 5.82
C ALA A 119 -8.67 2.98 5.43
N ILE A 120 -7.82 3.16 6.44
CA ILE A 120 -6.36 3.09 6.32
C ILE A 120 -5.85 2.06 7.31
N ILE A 121 -5.27 0.98 6.79
CA ILE A 121 -4.65 -0.11 7.55
C ILE A 121 -3.14 -0.13 7.29
N GLY A 122 -2.36 -0.71 8.19
CA GLY A 122 -0.91 -0.73 8.04
C GLY A 122 -0.25 -1.93 8.69
N GLU A 123 0.86 -2.35 8.10
CA GLU A 123 1.75 -3.40 8.58
C GLU A 123 3.16 -3.04 8.14
N GLY A 124 4.16 -3.11 9.03
CA GLY A 124 5.52 -2.82 8.61
C GLY A 124 5.68 -1.35 8.18
N ASP A 125 6.15 -1.18 6.94
CA ASP A 125 6.25 0.09 6.21
C ASP A 125 5.14 0.25 5.14
N LEU A 126 4.21 -0.69 5.05
CA LEU A 126 3.10 -0.70 4.11
C LEU A 126 1.83 -0.12 4.74
N LEU A 127 1.11 0.67 3.95
CA LEU A 127 -0.26 1.09 4.25
C LEU A 127 -1.19 0.64 3.13
N GLY A 128 -2.31 0.05 3.50
CA GLY A 128 -3.43 -0.21 2.60
C GLY A 128 -4.51 0.83 2.81
N VAL A 129 -5.08 1.36 1.73
CA VAL A 129 -6.15 2.36 1.75
C VAL A 129 -7.31 1.86 0.92
N MET A 130 -8.52 2.01 1.46
CA MET A 130 -9.76 1.87 0.72
C MET A 130 -10.46 3.22 0.74
N TYR A 131 -10.92 3.69 -0.42
CA TYR A 131 -11.50 5.01 -0.56
C TYR A 131 -12.56 5.08 -1.66
N ASN A 132 -13.33 6.15 -1.62
CA ASN A 132 -14.17 6.59 -2.72
C ASN A 132 -13.56 7.87 -3.30
N LEU A 133 -13.33 7.89 -4.61
CA LEU A 133 -12.93 9.09 -5.32
C LEU A 133 -14.18 9.73 -5.95
N HIS A 134 -14.53 10.92 -5.48
CA HIS A 134 -15.62 11.72 -6.00
C HIS A 134 -15.09 12.64 -7.09
N ALA A 135 -15.75 12.71 -8.25
CA ALA A 135 -15.38 13.65 -9.31
C ALA A 135 -16.54 13.92 -10.26
N HIS A 136 -16.37 14.90 -11.16
CA HIS A 136 -17.33 15.17 -12.24
C HIS A 136 -16.77 14.75 -13.59
N HIS A 137 -17.48 13.89 -14.33
CA HIS A 137 -17.07 13.44 -15.67
C HIS A 137 -17.31 14.53 -16.73
N ASN A 138 -16.30 15.39 -16.87
CA ASN A 138 -16.36 16.64 -17.65
C ASN A 138 -15.45 16.62 -18.89
N GLY A 139 -14.61 15.59 -19.05
CA GLY A 139 -13.86 15.30 -20.27
C GLY A 139 -14.18 13.94 -20.86
N GLU A 140 -13.43 13.55 -21.88
CA GLU A 140 -13.53 12.21 -22.45
C GLU A 140 -12.83 11.20 -21.54
N PHE A 141 -13.53 10.13 -21.16
CA PHE A 141 -12.95 9.02 -20.40
C PHE A 141 -13.15 7.70 -21.13
N MET A 142 -12.06 7.01 -21.48
CA MET A 142 -12.11 5.69 -22.14
C MET A 142 -13.00 5.65 -23.41
N GLY A 143 -12.99 6.74 -24.20
CA GLY A 143 -13.81 6.88 -25.41
C GLY A 143 -15.26 7.28 -25.17
N VAL A 144 -15.63 7.58 -23.92
CA VAL A 144 -16.96 8.10 -23.56
C VAL A 144 -16.89 9.63 -23.50
N PRO A 145 -17.71 10.35 -24.28
CA PRO A 145 -17.80 11.81 -24.18
C PRO A 145 -18.26 12.27 -22.78
N PRO A 146 -17.96 13.52 -22.39
CA PRO A 146 -18.31 14.04 -21.07
C PRO A 146 -19.82 13.99 -20.83
N THR A 147 -20.21 13.43 -19.68
CA THR A 147 -21.62 13.32 -19.28
C THR A 147 -22.07 14.43 -18.34
N ASN A 148 -21.12 15.18 -17.77
CA ASN A 148 -21.33 16.21 -16.73
C ASN A 148 -22.06 15.64 -15.50
N ARG A 149 -21.78 14.39 -15.15
CA ARG A 149 -22.34 13.73 -13.97
C ARG A 149 -21.28 13.65 -12.89
N GLU A 150 -21.71 13.76 -11.64
CA GLU A 150 -20.92 13.30 -10.51
C GLU A 150 -20.80 11.77 -10.59
N VAL A 151 -19.58 11.27 -10.36
CA VAL A 151 -19.25 9.84 -10.33
C VAL A 151 -18.54 9.53 -9.03
N VAL A 152 -18.71 8.29 -8.56
CA VAL A 152 -17.94 7.76 -7.44
C VAL A 152 -17.12 6.58 -7.94
N ILE A 153 -15.82 6.65 -7.74
CA ILE A 153 -14.86 5.66 -8.23
C ILE A 153 -14.26 4.97 -7.01
N PRO A 154 -14.70 3.75 -6.67
CA PRO A 154 -14.09 2.97 -5.61
C PRO A 154 -12.63 2.64 -5.95
N GLY A 155 -11.76 2.88 -4.98
CA GLY A 155 -10.32 2.63 -5.09
C GLY A 155 -9.81 1.80 -3.93
N MET A 156 -8.81 0.98 -4.23
CA MET A 156 -7.93 0.38 -3.22
C MET A 156 -6.49 0.56 -3.64
N GLU A 157 -5.66 1.00 -2.71
CA GLU A 157 -4.23 1.17 -2.95
C GLU A 157 -3.40 0.64 -1.79
N ILE A 158 -2.15 0.32 -2.11
CA ILE A 158 -1.11 0.03 -1.15
C ILE A 158 0.03 1.00 -1.42
N VAL A 159 0.57 1.61 -0.38
CA VAL A 159 1.80 2.42 -0.47
C VAL A 159 2.85 1.87 0.48
N ARG A 160 4.11 1.89 0.04
CA ARG A 160 5.26 1.63 0.91
C ARG A 160 5.93 2.93 1.30
N ILE A 161 6.12 3.15 2.59
CA ILE A 161 6.74 4.36 3.12
C ILE A 161 8.21 4.11 3.45
N ARG A 162 9.10 4.97 2.95
CA ARG A 162 10.52 4.95 3.30
C ARG A 162 11.01 6.36 3.53
N ASP A 163 11.75 6.58 4.62
CA ASP A 163 12.36 7.87 4.96
C ASP A 163 11.36 9.05 4.94
N GLY A 164 10.13 8.81 5.42
CA GLY A 164 9.08 9.83 5.51
C GLY A 164 8.41 10.19 4.17
N LYS A 165 8.62 9.38 3.12
CA LYS A 165 8.07 9.56 1.77
C LYS A 165 7.50 8.25 1.23
N ILE A 166 6.63 8.33 0.24
CA ILE A 166 6.13 7.16 -0.48
C ILE A 166 7.22 6.69 -1.44
N ALA A 167 7.64 5.44 -1.31
CA ALA A 167 8.64 4.81 -2.16
C ALA A 167 8.01 3.96 -3.25
N GLU A 168 6.87 3.34 -2.98
CA GLU A 168 6.20 2.46 -3.94
C GLU A 168 4.68 2.56 -3.80
N HIS A 169 3.97 2.34 -4.91
CA HIS A 169 2.51 2.41 -4.99
C HIS A 169 1.95 1.24 -5.82
N TRP A 170 0.86 0.63 -5.35
CA TRP A 170 -0.04 -0.25 -6.11
C TRP A 170 -1.44 0.31 -5.99
N GLY A 171 -2.18 0.35 -7.09
CA GLY A 171 -3.55 0.87 -7.11
C GLY A 171 -4.44 0.04 -8.01
N ILE A 172 -5.69 -0.17 -7.57
CA ILE A 172 -6.77 -0.77 -8.35
C ILE A 172 -7.99 0.11 -8.20
N TYR A 173 -8.65 0.38 -9.33
CA TYR A 173 -9.81 1.24 -9.42
C TYR A 173 -10.94 0.49 -10.11
N ASP A 174 -12.17 0.61 -9.61
CA ASP A 174 -13.34 -0.04 -10.21
C ASP A 174 -13.88 0.74 -11.41
N PHE A 175 -13.14 0.70 -12.51
CA PHE A 175 -13.55 1.38 -13.75
C PHE A 175 -14.76 0.73 -14.43
N LEU A 176 -15.10 -0.54 -14.10
CA LEU A 176 -16.31 -1.17 -14.61
C LEU A 176 -17.55 -0.49 -14.05
N ARG A 177 -17.58 -0.28 -12.72
CA ARG A 177 -18.65 0.48 -12.10
C ARG A 177 -18.68 1.93 -12.57
N THR A 178 -17.54 2.59 -12.66
CA THR A 178 -17.47 3.97 -13.18
C THR A 178 -18.06 4.08 -14.57
N ALA A 179 -17.74 3.13 -15.45
CA ALA A 179 -18.26 3.05 -16.80
C ALA A 179 -19.80 2.95 -16.83
N GLU A 180 -20.38 2.09 -15.99
CA GLU A 180 -21.84 1.97 -15.85
C GLU A 180 -22.48 3.30 -15.38
N GLU A 181 -21.87 3.99 -14.41
CA GLU A 181 -22.36 5.28 -13.89
C GLU A 181 -22.38 6.39 -14.96
N ILE A 182 -21.38 6.41 -15.85
CA ILE A 182 -21.32 7.32 -17.01
C ILE A 182 -22.11 6.79 -18.22
N GLY A 183 -22.87 5.70 -18.07
CA GLY A 183 -23.81 5.22 -19.08
C GLY A 183 -23.16 4.45 -20.24
N THR A 184 -22.01 3.83 -20.01
CA THR A 184 -21.37 2.92 -20.95
C THR A 184 -21.13 1.55 -20.33
N ASN A 185 -20.70 0.58 -21.14
CA ASN A 185 -20.16 -0.68 -20.68
C ASN A 185 -18.75 -0.84 -21.24
N LEU A 186 -17.78 -1.18 -20.38
CA LEU A 186 -16.45 -1.54 -20.86
C LEU A 186 -16.50 -2.93 -21.49
N THR A 187 -15.86 -3.07 -22.65
CA THR A 187 -15.66 -4.36 -23.30
C THR A 187 -14.18 -4.70 -23.25
N PHE A 188 -13.85 -5.91 -22.81
CA PHE A 188 -12.48 -6.39 -22.87
C PHE A 188 -12.10 -6.67 -24.32
N VAL A 189 -11.05 -5.99 -24.80
CA VAL A 189 -10.50 -6.20 -26.14
C VAL A 189 -9.12 -6.84 -25.98
N GLN A 190 -8.90 -7.96 -26.66
CA GLN A 190 -7.58 -8.56 -26.73
C GLN A 190 -6.62 -7.59 -27.43
N ARG A 191 -5.57 -7.17 -26.72
CA ARG A 191 -4.48 -6.40 -27.29
C ARG A 191 -3.40 -7.35 -27.79
N ASP A 192 -2.70 -6.95 -28.86
CA ASP A 192 -1.36 -7.50 -29.15
C ASP A 192 -0.41 -6.97 -28.07
N VAL A 193 -0.38 -7.66 -26.93
CA VAL A 193 0.56 -7.38 -25.86
C VAL A 193 1.83 -8.16 -26.18
N PRO A 194 3.03 -7.55 -26.16
CA PRO A 194 4.27 -8.30 -26.24
C PRO A 194 4.27 -9.42 -25.18
N ASP A 195 4.82 -10.59 -25.51
CA ASP A 195 4.77 -11.81 -24.67
C ASP A 195 5.25 -11.62 -23.22
N ALA A 196 5.95 -10.51 -22.90
CA ALA A 196 6.35 -10.16 -21.54
C ALA A 196 6.13 -8.68 -21.22
N VAL A 197 5.11 -8.36 -20.42
CA VAL A 197 5.08 -7.12 -19.63
C VAL A 197 6.07 -7.29 -18.48
N LYS A 198 7.20 -6.58 -18.51
CA LYS A 198 8.15 -6.58 -17.40
C LYS A 198 7.54 -5.80 -16.23
N ARG A 199 7.22 -6.53 -15.15
CA ARG A 199 6.81 -5.91 -13.88
C ARG A 199 8.07 -5.53 -13.09
N PRO A 200 8.06 -4.40 -12.35
CA PRO A 200 9.14 -4.07 -11.43
C PRO A 200 9.33 -5.20 -10.40
N GLU A 201 10.58 -5.43 -9.99
CA GLU A 201 10.87 -6.40 -8.94
C GLU A 201 10.41 -5.88 -7.59
N VAL A 202 9.86 -6.77 -6.76
CA VAL A 202 9.47 -6.50 -5.38
C VAL A 202 10.33 -7.39 -4.48
N PRO A 203 11.57 -6.98 -4.13
CA PRO A 203 12.54 -7.85 -3.45
C PRO A 203 12.11 -8.23 -2.03
N TRP A 204 11.20 -7.44 -1.44
CA TRP A 204 10.60 -7.65 -0.12
C TRP A 204 9.24 -8.36 -0.19
N ALA A 205 8.85 -8.89 -1.36
CA ALA A 205 7.59 -9.64 -1.49
C ALA A 205 7.57 -10.82 -0.50
N VAL A 206 6.50 -10.87 0.31
CA VAL A 206 6.28 -11.96 1.25
C VAL A 206 6.10 -13.25 0.48
N LYS A 207 6.90 -14.26 0.82
CA LYS A 207 6.76 -15.62 0.30
C LYS A 207 6.09 -16.46 1.37
N MET A 208 5.05 -17.20 0.99
CA MET A 208 4.46 -18.20 1.86
C MET A 208 5.54 -19.23 2.25
N THR A 209 5.79 -19.37 3.54
CA THR A 209 6.73 -20.37 4.06
C THR A 209 6.02 -21.71 4.29
N GLU A 210 6.78 -22.80 4.42
CA GLU A 210 6.22 -24.10 4.81
C GLU A 210 5.53 -24.03 6.19
N ALA A 211 6.08 -23.23 7.12
CA ALA A 211 5.49 -23.00 8.44
C ALA A 211 4.17 -22.23 8.37
N ASP A 212 4.04 -21.25 7.47
CA ASP A 212 2.76 -20.53 7.25
C ASP A 212 1.68 -21.50 6.75
N ALA A 213 2.05 -22.41 5.83
CA ALA A 213 1.12 -23.41 5.30
C ALA A 213 0.66 -24.41 6.37
N GLU A 214 1.53 -24.81 7.29
CA GLU A 214 1.22 -25.72 8.40
C GLU A 214 0.37 -25.07 9.50
N ASN A 215 0.51 -23.75 9.71
CA ASN A 215 -0.26 -22.98 10.70
C ASN A 215 -1.70 -22.66 10.24
N VAL A 216 -2.02 -22.84 8.96
CA VAL A 216 -3.40 -22.83 8.49
C VAL A 216 -4.04 -24.17 8.88
N SER A 217 -4.80 -24.16 9.98
CA SER A 217 -5.69 -25.26 10.39
C SER A 217 -6.39 -25.89 9.16
N THR A 218 -6.44 -27.22 9.13
CA THR A 218 -6.92 -28.07 8.02
C THR A 218 -8.35 -27.81 7.53
N ALA A 219 -9.05 -26.78 8.04
CA ALA A 219 -10.25 -26.24 7.39
C ALA A 219 -9.99 -25.72 5.96
N ALA A 220 -8.73 -25.44 5.58
CA ALA A 220 -8.36 -25.06 4.22
C ALA A 220 -8.15 -26.26 3.26
N GLU A 221 -8.07 -27.50 3.75
CA GLU A 221 -7.86 -28.68 2.88
C GLU A 221 -9.04 -28.96 1.95
N ASP A 222 -10.25 -28.45 2.26
CA ASP A 222 -11.42 -28.53 1.40
C ASP A 222 -11.39 -27.53 0.23
N TYR A 223 -10.57 -26.47 0.29
CA TYR A 223 -10.51 -25.45 -0.77
C TYR A 223 -9.44 -25.73 -1.84
N LEU A 224 -8.49 -26.64 -1.59
CA LEU A 224 -7.30 -26.83 -2.43
C LEU A 224 -7.20 -28.20 -3.14
N ARG A 225 -8.30 -28.93 -3.33
CA ARG A 225 -8.30 -30.11 -4.22
C ARG A 225 -8.94 -29.81 -5.59
N PRO A 226 -8.15 -29.69 -6.67
CA PRO A 226 -8.67 -29.64 -8.04
C PRO A 226 -8.94 -31.07 -8.51
N GLU A 227 -10.13 -31.60 -8.22
CA GLU A 227 -10.64 -32.83 -8.83
C GLU A 227 -11.95 -32.52 -9.56
N ARG A 228 -11.83 -31.89 -10.74
CA ARG A 228 -12.62 -32.24 -11.94
C ARG A 228 -12.17 -31.42 -13.15
N GLY A 229 -11.77 -32.16 -14.18
CA GLY A 229 -11.19 -31.64 -15.42
C GLY A 229 -12.08 -30.65 -16.15
N TRP A 230 -11.44 -29.65 -16.73
CA TRP A 230 -12.00 -28.90 -17.85
C TRP A 230 -12.00 -29.84 -19.07
N SER A 231 -13.15 -30.47 -19.34
CA SER A 231 -13.46 -30.95 -20.68
C SER A 231 -13.98 -29.77 -21.50
N SER A 232 -13.26 -29.42 -22.55
CA SER A 232 -13.73 -28.53 -23.59
C SER A 232 -14.94 -29.13 -24.32
N SER A 233 -16.00 -28.34 -24.42
CA SER A 233 -17.03 -28.42 -25.45
C SER A 233 -17.65 -27.05 -25.64
#